data_AF-A0A1I4I694-F1
#
_entry.id   AF-A0A1I4I694-F1
#
_cell.length_a   1.000
_cell.length_b   1.000
_cell.length_c   1.000
_cell.angle_alpha   90.00
_cell.angle_beta   90.00
_cell.angle_gamma   90.00
#
_symmetry.space_group_name_H-M   'P 1'
#
loop_
_entity.id
_entity.type
_entity.pdbx_description
1 polymer ?
#
loop_
_entity_poly.entity_id
_entity_poly.type
_entity_poly.pdbx_seq_one_letter_code
_entity_poly.pdbx_strand_id
1 'polypeptide(L)'
;MNIKYKYAKANSEVSGELSIPGNDAGHHDVVKAALTEIASKEGERIVVAMMSPYVEGLQVGVNHFDPVGVEPSEQRTIESIQICEDGENWNSVVVINS
;
A
#
# COMPACT_ATOMS: atom_id res chain seq x y z
N MET A 1 7.12 12.37 -9.75
CA MET A 1 6.61 11.18 -10.46
C MET A 1 5.15 10.97 -10.07
N ASN A 2 4.27 10.57 -10.99
CA ASN A 2 2.86 10.27 -10.69
C ASN A 2 2.69 8.76 -10.53
N ILE A 3 2.28 8.34 -9.34
CA ILE A 3 2.05 6.95 -8.98
C ILE A 3 0.57 6.69 -9.02
N LYS A 4 0.17 5.60 -9.66
CA LYS A 4 -1.22 5.14 -9.62
C LYS A 4 -1.35 4.03 -8.61
N TYR A 5 -2.43 4.03 -7.85
CA TYR A 5 -2.75 2.94 -6.95
C TYR A 5 -4.21 2.53 -7.12
N LYS A 6 -4.50 1.29 -6.80
CA LYS A 6 -5.87 0.81 -6.64
C LYS A 6 -5.95 -0.26 -5.55
N TYR A 7 -7.09 -0.37 -4.91
CA TYR A 7 -7.32 -1.34 -3.85
C TYR A 7 -8.76 -1.85 -3.88
N ALA A 8 -8.95 -3.09 -3.44
CA ALA A 8 -10.25 -3.68 -3.25
C ALA A 8 -10.68 -3.54 -1.79
N LYS A 9 -11.93 -3.14 -1.57
CA LYS A 9 -12.57 -3.05 -0.26
C LYS A 9 -14.06 -3.33 -0.41
N ALA A 10 -14.59 -4.24 0.40
CA ALA A 10 -16.02 -4.55 0.48
C ALA A 10 -16.69 -4.74 -0.91
N ASN A 11 -16.07 -5.56 -1.78
CA ASN A 11 -16.51 -5.82 -3.15
C ASN A 11 -16.48 -4.61 -4.11
N SER A 12 -15.77 -3.54 -3.77
CA SER A 12 -15.57 -2.36 -4.62
C SER A 12 -14.09 -2.13 -4.89
N GLU A 13 -13.75 -1.69 -6.11
CA GLU A 13 -12.40 -1.24 -6.45
C GLU A 13 -12.33 0.28 -6.34
N VAL A 14 -11.33 0.79 -5.62
CA VAL A 14 -11.05 2.21 -5.50
C VAL A 14 -9.69 2.49 -6.11
N SER A 15 -9.59 3.54 -6.92
CA SER A 15 -8.34 3.98 -7.54
C SER A 15 -7.97 5.41 -7.13
N GLY A 16 -6.68 5.73 -7.20
CA GLY A 16 -6.18 7.08 -7.00
C GLY A 16 -4.80 7.29 -7.59
N GLU A 17 -4.35 8.54 -7.54
CA GLU A 17 -3.04 8.95 -8.02
C GLU A 17 -2.35 9.78 -6.94
N LEU A 18 -1.03 9.59 -6.80
CA LEU A 18 -0.18 10.32 -5.87
C LEU A 18 1.00 10.94 -6.62
N SER A 19 1.21 12.24 -6.40
CA SER A 19 2.39 12.95 -6.92
C SER A 19 3.49 12.93 -5.87
N ILE A 20 4.57 12.18 -6.13
CA ILE A 20 5.73 12.13 -5.23
C ILE A 20 6.80 13.12 -5.72
N PRO A 21 7.31 14.00 -4.85
CA PRO A 21 8.38 14.93 -5.18
C PRO A 21 9.72 14.19 -5.27
N GLY A 22 10.35 14.23 -6.44
CA GLY A 22 11.69 13.67 -6.67
C GLY A 22 11.75 12.65 -7.80
N ASN A 23 12.89 12.62 -8.49
CA ASN A 23 13.22 11.64 -9.53
C ASN A 23 14.04 10.44 -8.97
N ASP A 24 14.41 10.50 -7.68
CA ASP A 24 15.27 9.52 -6.98
C ASP A 24 14.54 8.75 -5.87
N ALA A 25 13.21 8.84 -5.80
CA ALA A 25 12.45 8.04 -4.83
C ALA A 25 12.57 6.56 -5.21
N GLY A 26 13.09 5.73 -4.30
CA GLY A 26 13.18 4.30 -4.55
C GLY A 26 11.80 3.64 -4.53
N HIS A 27 11.68 2.46 -5.13
CA HIS A 27 10.45 1.67 -5.14
C HIS A 27 9.81 1.51 -3.75
N HIS A 28 10.63 1.32 -2.72
CA HIS A 28 10.14 1.19 -1.35
C HIS A 28 9.51 2.48 -0.80
N ASP A 29 10.06 3.65 -1.15
CA ASP A 29 9.50 4.94 -0.76
C ASP A 29 8.17 5.21 -1.47
N VAL A 30 8.08 4.82 -2.75
CA VAL A 30 6.86 4.87 -3.55
C VAL A 30 5.75 4.02 -2.92
N VAL A 31 6.06 2.76 -2.60
CA VAL A 31 5.11 1.84 -1.97
C VAL A 31 4.66 2.39 -0.62
N LYS A 32 5.60 2.86 0.21
CA LYS A 32 5.29 3.46 1.52
C LYS A 32 4.38 4.68 1.40
N ALA A 33 4.65 5.57 0.44
CA ALA A 33 3.85 6.77 0.23
C ALA A 33 2.41 6.43 -0.18
N ALA A 34 2.25 5.51 -1.13
CA ALA A 34 0.93 5.06 -1.58
C ALA A 34 0.14 4.35 -0.46
N LEU A 35 0.78 3.48 0.32
CA LEU A 35 0.12 2.80 1.44
C LEU A 35 -0.29 3.78 2.56
N THR A 36 0.54 4.78 2.85
CA THR A 36 0.21 5.83 3.83
C THR A 36 -0.97 6.68 3.38
N GLU A 37 -1.04 7.00 2.08
CA GLU A 37 -2.16 7.72 1.48
C GLU A 37 -3.46 6.91 1.58
N ILE A 38 -3.44 5.63 1.19
CA ILE A 38 -4.64 4.75 1.27
C ILE A 38 -5.09 4.60 2.73
N ALA A 39 -4.17 4.34 3.65
CA ALA A 39 -4.47 4.23 5.08
C ALA A 39 -5.17 5.48 5.60
N SER A 40 -4.61 6.67 5.28
CA SER A 40 -5.17 7.96 5.68
C SER A 40 -6.53 8.25 5.06
N LYS A 41 -6.72 7.92 3.78
CA LYS A 41 -7.98 8.12 3.05
C LYS A 41 -9.11 7.26 3.62
N GLU A 42 -8.79 6.02 4.00
CA GLU A 42 -9.77 5.08 4.55
C GLU A 42 -9.93 5.19 6.08
N GLY A 43 -9.03 5.90 6.76
CA GLY A 43 -8.99 5.95 8.23
C GLY A 43 -8.66 4.59 8.85
N GLU A 44 -7.96 3.73 8.12
CA GLU A 44 -7.71 2.34 8.47
C GLU A 44 -6.21 2.04 8.46
N ARG A 45 -5.74 1.27 9.45
CA ARG A 45 -4.37 0.76 9.45
C ARG A 45 -4.19 -0.31 8.37
N ILE A 46 -3.20 -0.13 7.51
CA ILE A 46 -2.78 -1.15 6.55
C ILE A 46 -1.57 -1.88 7.11
N VAL A 47 -1.67 -3.21 7.17
CA VAL A 47 -0.58 -4.08 7.60
C VAL A 47 -0.11 -4.88 6.39
N VAL A 48 1.19 -4.87 6.09
CA VAL A 48 1.72 -5.58 4.92
C VAL A 48 2.83 -6.54 5.32
N ALA A 49 2.85 -7.70 4.67
CA ALA A 49 3.94 -8.66 4.79
C ALA A 49 5.12 -8.24 3.89
N MET A 50 6.32 -8.19 4.46
CA MET A 50 7.54 -8.11 3.67
C MET A 50 7.98 -9.52 3.31
N MET A 51 8.06 -9.81 2.01
CA MET A 51 8.46 -11.12 1.49
C MET A 51 9.95 -11.12 1.12
N SER A 52 10.64 -12.23 1.38
CA SER A 52 12.04 -12.41 0.99
C SER A 52 12.17 -12.45 -0.53
N PRO A 53 13.11 -11.69 -1.13
CA PRO A 53 13.41 -11.83 -2.55
C PRO A 53 14.23 -13.10 -2.86
N TYR A 54 14.77 -13.77 -1.84
CA TYR A 54 15.66 -14.93 -2.01
C TYR A 54 14.96 -16.27 -1.76
N VAL A 55 13.86 -16.27 -1.01
CA VAL A 55 13.13 -17.48 -0.63
C VAL A 55 11.65 -17.22 -0.84
N GLU A 56 11.08 -17.87 -1.85
CA GLU A 56 9.67 -17.75 -2.19
C GLU A 56 8.79 -18.11 -0.99
N GLY A 57 7.78 -17.29 -0.71
CA GLY A 57 6.84 -17.50 0.39
C GLY A 57 7.39 -17.20 1.80
N LEU A 58 8.68 -16.87 1.96
CA LEU A 58 9.23 -16.53 3.27
C LEU A 58 8.90 -15.08 3.64
N GLN A 59 8.07 -14.90 4.66
CA GLN A 59 7.86 -13.60 5.29
C GLN A 59 9.07 -13.23 6.16
N VAL A 60 9.67 -12.08 5.88
CA VAL A 60 10.85 -11.56 6.60
C VAL A 60 10.51 -10.41 7.55
N GLY A 61 9.28 -9.90 7.49
CA GLY A 61 8.79 -8.91 8.44
C GLY A 61 7.38 -8.44 8.14
N VAL A 62 6.92 -7.50 8.96
CA VAL A 62 5.61 -6.85 8.84
C VAL A 62 5.78 -5.35 8.98
N ASN A 63 5.23 -4.58 8.05
CA ASN A 63 5.14 -3.13 8.16
C ASN A 63 3.71 -2.70 8.44
N HIS A 64 3.58 -1.65 9.24
CA HIS A 64 2.28 -1.05 9.60
C HIS A 64 2.25 0.37 9.06
N PHE A 65 1.17 0.72 8.38
CA PHE A 65 0.89 2.06 7.86
C PHE A 65 -0.36 2.57 8.52
N ASP A 66 -0.18 3.50 9.45
CA ASP A 66 -1.26 4.15 10.18
C ASP A 66 -1.77 5.37 9.41
N PRO A 67 -3.08 5.66 9.47
CA PRO A 67 -3.63 6.90 8.95
C PRO A 67 -3.03 8.11 9.65
N VAL A 68 -2.73 9.16 8.88
CA VAL A 68 -2.15 10.39 9.41
C VAL A 68 -3.25 11.29 9.97
N GLY A 69 -3.10 11.72 11.22
CA GLY A 69 -3.96 12.73 11.84
C GLY A 69 -5.29 12.23 12.39
N VAL A 70 -5.54 10.92 12.35
CA VAL A 70 -6.71 10.27 12.96
C VAL A 70 -6.31 8.99 13.67
N GLU A 71 -7.09 8.57 14.66
CA GLU A 71 -6.89 7.27 15.30
C GLU A 71 -7.29 6.15 14.32
N PRO A 72 -6.46 5.10 14.14
CA PRO A 72 -6.77 4.04 13.19
C PRO A 72 -8.03 3.29 13.60
N SER A 73 -8.94 3.06 12.64
CA SER A 73 -10.06 2.15 12.82
C SER A 73 -9.57 0.75 13.22
N GLU A 74 -10.32 0.08 14.12
CA GLU A 74 -10.10 -1.34 14.43
C GLU A 74 -10.52 -2.26 13.27
N GLN A 75 -11.34 -1.77 12.35
CA GLN A 75 -11.80 -2.55 11.20
C GLN A 75 -10.73 -2.57 10.12
N ARG A 76 -10.40 -3.79 9.65
CA ARG A 76 -9.56 -4.00 8.47
C ARG A 76 -10.39 -4.51 7.31
N THR A 77 -10.61 -3.65 6.33
CA THR A 77 -11.54 -3.87 5.21
C THR A 77 -10.86 -3.86 3.84
N ILE A 78 -9.59 -3.43 3.78
CA ILE A 78 -8.81 -3.46 2.54
C ILE A 78 -8.34 -4.90 2.27
N GLU A 79 -8.70 -5.44 1.11
CA GLU A 79 -8.50 -6.85 0.75
C GLU A 79 -7.26 -7.05 -0.12
N SER A 80 -6.95 -6.08 -0.98
CA SER A 80 -5.77 -6.11 -1.83
C SER A 80 -5.39 -4.70 -2.25
N ILE A 81 -4.11 -4.47 -2.54
CA ILE A 81 -3.58 -3.20 -3.01
C ILE A 81 -2.65 -3.46 -4.19
N GLN A 82 -2.75 -2.65 -5.22
CA GLN A 82 -1.86 -2.65 -6.37
C GLN A 82 -1.32 -1.24 -6.62
N ILE A 83 -0.03 -1.15 -6.94
CA ILE A 83 0.69 0.12 -7.13
C ILE A 83 1.41 0.06 -8.47
N CYS A 84 1.24 1.10 -9.26
CA CYS A 84 1.84 1.27 -10.58
C CYS A 84 2.71 2.53 -10.58
N GLU A 85 4.02 2.31 -10.62
CA GLU A 85 5.04 3.35 -10.51
C GLU A 85 5.43 3.95 -11.87
N ASP A 86 5.50 3.09 -12.89
CA ASP A 86 5.95 3.42 -14.24
C ASP A 86 4.80 3.69 -15.24
N GLY A 87 3.55 3.52 -14.80
CA GLY A 87 2.35 3.64 -15.64
C GLY A 87 1.97 2.37 -16.40
N GLU A 88 2.79 1.32 -16.33
CA GLU A 88 2.63 0.09 -17.12
C GLU A 88 2.48 -1.15 -16.22
N ASN A 89 3.29 -1.27 -15.17
CA ASN A 89 3.40 -2.46 -14.33
C ASN A 89 2.72 -2.27 -12.98
N TRP A 90 1.71 -3.10 -12.70
CA TRP A 90 1.01 -3.13 -11.42
C TRP A 90 1.65 -4.14 -10.47
N ASN A 91 2.25 -3.65 -9.39
CA ASN A 91 2.82 -4.46 -8.33
C ASN A 91 1.77 -4.70 -7.24
N SER A 92 1.57 -5.97 -6.86
CA SER A 92 0.62 -6.32 -5.80
C SER A 92 1.30 -6.28 -4.44
N VAL A 93 0.63 -5.65 -3.46
CA VAL A 93 1.08 -5.61 -2.07
C VAL A 93 0.28 -6.60 -1.25
N VAL A 94 0.99 -7.45 -0.50
CA VAL A 94 0.37 -8.47 0.36
C VAL A 94 -0.10 -7.81 1.66
N VAL A 95 -1.41 -7.63 1.80
CA VAL A 95 -2.04 -7.11 3.02
C VAL A 95 -2.35 -8.23 4.01
N ILE A 96 -2.24 -7.93 5.31
CA ILE A 96 -2.51 -8.87 6.41
C ILE A 96 -3.79 -8.43 7.14
N ASN A 97 -4.85 -9.20 6.91
CA ASN A 97 -6.15 -9.00 7.52
C ASN A 97 -6.31 -9.97 8.70
N SER A 98 -5.57 -9.73 9.78
CA SER A 98 -5.63 -10.49 11.04
C SER A 98 -6.08 -9.64 12.21
#